data_AF-A0A6I1HK92-F1
#
_entry.id   AF-A0A6I1HK92-F1
#
_cell.length_a   1.000
_cell.length_b   1.000
_cell.length_c   1.000
_cell.angle_alpha   90.00
_cell.angle_beta   90.00
_cell.angle_gamma   90.00
#
_symmetry.space_group_name_H-M   'P 1'
#
loop_
_entity.id
_entity.type
_entity.pdbx_description
1 polymer ?
#
loop_
_entity_poly.entity_id
_entity_poly.type
_entity_poly.pdbx_seq_one_letter_code
_entity_poly.pdbx_strand_id
1 'polypeptide(L)' 'MSKCELIDAYDDLGMTELLYAVFIGDLAKVQELLQQGANPHKPHRDAPAATPLWHAEEDFGLFEVAQALRAHGAR' A
#
# COMPACT_ATOMS: atom_id res chain seq x y z
N MET A 1 -12.33 -3.59 17.71
CA MET A 1 -11.55 -3.41 16.49
C MET A 1 -10.15 -3.02 16.91
N SER A 2 -9.15 -3.79 16.49
CA SER A 2 -7.74 -3.47 16.81
C SER A 2 -7.24 -2.33 15.91
N LYS A 3 -6.19 -1.61 16.32
CA LYS A 3 -5.59 -0.53 15.51
C LYS A 3 -5.19 -1.00 14.10
N CYS A 4 -4.73 -2.24 13.96
CA CYS A 4 -4.36 -2.83 12.68
C CYS A 4 -5.56 -3.16 11.77
N GLU A 5 -6.75 -3.34 12.32
CA GLU A 5 -7.96 -3.49 11.48
C GLU A 5 -8.34 -2.19 10.78
N LEU A 6 -8.09 -1.04 11.43
CA LEU A 6 -8.43 0.27 10.88
C LEU A 6 -7.42 0.73 9.83
N ILE A 7 -6.11 0.49 10.05
CA ILE A 7 -5.06 0.92 9.11
C ILE A 7 -5.19 0.24 7.73
N ASP A 8 -5.77 -0.95 7.71
CA ASP A 8 -6.04 -1.71 6.50
C ASP A 8 -7.48 -1.52 6.00
N ALA A 9 -8.31 -0.69 6.62
CA ALA A 9 -9.70 -0.51 6.18
C ALA A 9 -9.75 0.04 4.75
N TYR A 10 -10.76 -0.39 4.00
CA TYR A 10 -11.06 0.21 2.71
C TYR A 10 -11.87 1.49 2.92
N ASP A 11 -11.56 2.52 2.15
CA ASP A 11 -12.44 3.66 1.97
C ASP A 11 -13.61 3.33 1.02
N ASP A 12 -14.42 4.36 0.70
CA ASP A 12 -15.56 4.22 -0.20
C ASP A 12 -15.15 3.82 -1.62
N LEU A 13 -13.94 4.20 -2.05
CA LEU A 13 -13.38 3.85 -3.36
C LEU A 13 -12.78 2.44 -3.38
N GLY A 14 -12.62 1.77 -2.23
CA GLY A 14 -11.99 0.45 -2.15
C GLY A 14 -10.48 0.51 -2.01
N MET A 15 -9.92 1.67 -1.65
CA MET A 15 -8.50 1.87 -1.39
C MET A 15 -8.21 1.74 0.11
N THR A 16 -7.04 1.20 0.45
CA THR A 16 -6.44 1.37 1.77
C THR A 16 -5.65 2.67 1.80
N GLU A 17 -5.33 3.19 2.99
CA GLU A 17 -4.43 4.35 3.10
C GLU A 17 -3.08 4.09 2.42
N LEU A 18 -2.58 2.84 2.48
CA LEU A 18 -1.34 2.45 1.83
C LEU A 18 -1.44 2.52 0.31
N LEU A 19 -2.54 2.04 -0.29
CA LEU A 19 -2.75 2.15 -1.74
C LEU A 19 -2.83 3.60 -2.17
N TYR A 20 -3.49 4.47 -1.39
CA TYR A 20 -3.55 5.90 -1.70
C TYR A 20 -2.17 6.55 -1.68
N ALA A 21 -1.35 6.25 -0.67
CA ALA A 21 0.02 6.75 -0.57
C ALA A 21 0.90 6.29 -1.74
N VAL A 22 0.76 5.04 -2.18
CA VAL A 22 1.44 4.52 -3.38
C VAL A 22 0.97 5.23 -4.64
N PHE A 23 -0.35 5.40 -4.81
CA PHE A 23 -0.96 6.04 -5.98
C PHE A 23 -0.43 7.47 -6.22
N ILE A 24 -0.17 8.22 -5.15
CA ILE A 24 0.39 9.57 -5.25
C ILE A 24 1.93 9.63 -5.17
N GLY A 25 2.59 8.48 -4.98
CA GLY A 25 4.05 8.38 -4.88
C GLY A 25 4.66 8.93 -3.57
N ASP A 26 3.89 8.99 -2.49
CA ASP A 26 4.36 9.52 -1.20
C ASP A 26 5.16 8.47 -0.42
N LEU A 27 6.47 8.42 -0.68
CA LEU A 27 7.40 7.49 -0.04
C LEU A 27 7.39 7.63 1.50
N ALA A 28 7.32 8.85 2.03
CA ALA A 28 7.35 9.07 3.47
C ALA A 28 6.12 8.49 4.13
N LYS A 29 4.94 8.70 3.53
CA LYS A 29 3.69 8.14 4.03
C LYS A 29 3.64 6.62 3.90
N VAL A 30 4.14 6.06 2.80
CA VAL A 30 4.29 4.60 2.63
C VAL A 30 5.12 4.01 3.77
N GLN A 31 6.29 4.58 4.06
CA GLN A 31 7.16 4.09 5.14
C GLN A 31 6.49 4.20 6.52
N GLU A 32 5.81 5.31 6.80
CA GLU A 32 5.07 5.51 8.05
C GLU A 32 3.99 4.43 8.25
N LEU A 33 3.16 4.19 7.23
CA LEU A 33 2.05 3.22 7.30
C LEU A 33 2.57 1.79 7.46
N LEU A 34 3.63 1.43 6.74
CA LEU A 34 4.27 0.12 6.86
C LEU A 34 4.87 -0.10 8.27
N GLN A 35 5.51 0.92 8.85
CA GLN A 35 6.01 0.86 10.23
C GLN A 35 4.88 0.73 11.26
N GLN A 36 3.70 1.28 10.96
CA GLN A 36 2.51 1.12 11.79
C GLN A 36 1.81 -0.24 11.61
N GLY A 37 2.29 -1.09 10.70
CA GLY A 37 1.80 -2.44 10.48
C GLY A 37 0.73 -2.57 9.40
N ALA A 38 0.61 -1.59 8.49
CA ALA A 38 -0.23 -1.72 7.30
C ALA A 38 0.19 -2.93 6.47
N ASN A 39 -0.77 -3.68 5.93
CA ASN A 39 -0.50 -4.88 5.15
C ASN A 39 -0.04 -4.51 3.73
N PRO A 40 1.22 -4.80 3.36
CA PRO A 40 1.75 -4.44 2.05
C PRO A 40 1.18 -5.25 0.88
N HIS A 41 0.42 -6.31 1.17
CA HIS A 41 -0.22 -7.14 0.15
C HIS A 41 -1.70 -6.82 -0.07
N LYS A 42 -2.29 -5.92 0.72
CA LYS A 42 -3.73 -5.67 0.65
C LYS A 42 -4.06 -4.90 -0.64
N PRO A 43 -4.74 -5.53 -1.62
CA PRO A 43 -4.99 -4.94 -2.92
C PRO A 43 -6.18 -3.99 -2.87
N HIS A 44 -6.44 -3.29 -3.97
CA HIS A 44 -7.71 -2.60 -4.15
C HIS A 44 -8.88 -3.60 -3.99
N ARG A 45 -9.94 -3.20 -3.28
CA ARG A 45 -11.09 -4.06 -2.95
C ARG A 45 -11.67 -4.77 -4.17
N ASP A 46 -11.88 -4.00 -5.24
CA ASP A 46 -12.52 -4.47 -6.48
C ASP A 46 -11.52 -4.91 -7.58
N ALA A 47 -10.21 -4.84 -7.32
CA ALA A 47 -9.17 -5.23 -8.27
C ALA A 47 -8.05 -6.01 -7.55
N PRO A 48 -8.18 -7.33 -7.37
CA PRO A 48 -7.25 -8.14 -6.58
C PRO A 48 -5.80 -8.17 -7.07
N ALA A 49 -5.56 -7.89 -8.35
CA ALA A 49 -4.22 -7.77 -8.93
C ALA A 49 -3.55 -6.42 -8.62
N ALA A 50 -4.35 -5.40 -8.30
CA ALA A 50 -3.89 -4.04 -8.02
C ALA A 50 -3.38 -3.94 -6.57
N THR A 51 -2.23 -4.57 -6.32
CA THR A 51 -1.53 -4.51 -5.03
C THR A 51 -0.68 -3.23 -4.91
N PRO A 52 -0.30 -2.83 -3.69
CA PRO A 52 0.65 -1.73 -3.51
C PRO A 52 1.94 -1.89 -4.33
N LEU A 53 2.51 -3.10 -4.37
CA LEU A 53 3.73 -3.35 -5.13
C LEU A 53 3.50 -3.29 -6.64
N TRP A 54 2.40 -3.87 -7.13
CA TRP A 54 2.07 -3.83 -8.55
C TRP A 54 1.92 -2.39 -9.05
N HIS A 55 1.21 -1.53 -8.33
CA HIS A 55 1.12 -0.10 -8.70
C HIS A 55 2.49 0.59 -8.70
N ALA A 56 3.32 0.33 -7.69
CA ALA A 56 4.64 0.93 -7.61
C ALA A 56 5.55 0.52 -8.78
N GLU A 57 5.50 -0.74 -9.22
CA GLU A 57 6.39 -1.26 -10.27
C GLU A 57 5.83 -1.07 -11.69
N GLU A 58 4.57 -1.41 -11.92
CA GLU A 58 3.98 -1.54 -13.26
C GLU A 58 3.25 -0.27 -13.71
N ASP A 59 2.49 0.39 -12.82
CA ASP A 59 1.72 1.59 -13.19
C ASP A 59 2.58 2.85 -13.18
N PHE A 60 3.41 3.02 -12.14
CA PHE A 60 4.04 4.32 -11.85
C PHE A 60 5.58 4.31 -11.91
N GLY A 61 6.24 3.15 -11.86
CA GLY A 61 7.70 3.07 -11.87
C GLY A 61 8.40 3.71 -10.65
N LEU A 62 7.75 3.66 -9.49
CA LEU A 62 8.19 4.25 -8.22
C LEU A 62 9.20 3.33 -7.52
N PHE A 63 10.46 3.39 -7.96
CA PHE A 63 11.52 2.48 -7.50
C PHE A 63 11.73 2.48 -5.97
N GLU A 64 11.77 3.64 -5.33
CA GLU A 64 11.97 3.74 -3.87
C GLU A 64 10.76 3.23 -3.08
N VAL A 65 9.55 3.45 -3.59
CA VAL A 65 8.31 2.93 -3.00
C VAL A 65 8.27 1.42 -3.11
N ALA A 66 8.59 0.87 -4.28
CA ALA A 66 8.68 -0.58 -4.49
C ALA A 66 9.69 -1.23 -3.54
N GLN A 67 10.87 -0.60 -3.35
CA GLN A 67 11.85 -1.07 -2.37
C GLN A 67 11.32 -1.04 -0.94
N ALA A 68 10.65 0.04 -0.53
CA ALA A 68 10.07 0.14 0.81
C ALA A 68 9.02 -0.95 1.08
N LEU A 69 8.17 -1.25 0.09
CA LEU A 69 7.17 -2.31 0.15
C LEU A 69 7.83 -3.70 0.25
N ARG A 70 8.83 -3.98 -0.60
CA ARG A 70 9.59 -5.25 -0.57
C ARG A 70 10.34 -5.45 0.75
N ALA A 71 10.89 -4.38 1.33
CA ALA A 71 11.51 -4.43 2.66
C ALA A 71 10.53 -4.84 3.76
N HIS A 72 9.23 -4.64 3.55
CA HIS A 72 8.15 -5.06 4.45
C HIS A 72 7.46 -6.37 3.98
N GLY A 73 8.05 -7.08 3.03
CA GLY A 73 7.61 -8.43 2.62
C GLY A 73 6.69 -8.48 1.40
N ALA A 74 6.40 -7.34 0.76
CA ALA A 74 5.65 -7.33 -0.49
C ALA A 74 6.32 -8.21 -1.56
N ARG A 75 5.51 -8.97 -2.31
CA ARG A 75 5.96 -9.89 -3.38
C ARG A 75 4.91 -9.97 -4.47
#